data_AF-A0A1M3L531-F1
#
_entry.id   AF-A0A1M3L531-F1
#
_cell.length_a   1.000
_cell.length_b   1.000
_cell.length_c   1.000
_cell.angle_alpha   90.00
_cell.angle_beta   90.00
_cell.angle_gamma   90.00
#
_symmetry.space_group_name_H-M   'P 1'
#
loop_
_entity.id
_entity.type
_entity.pdbx_description
1 polymer ?
#
loop_
_entity_poly.entity_id
_entity_poly.type
_entity_poly.pdbx_seq_one_letter_code
_entity_poly.pdbx_strand_id
1 'polypeptide(L)'
;MRIFMRNQNTKFDTLLEHAWSTLGQSENDLKEKYKDYPVCLMEYIEKGVHDHIIEVRFDNENATISISFDSENNCDASFLFLDSTEEEELLINHLIDSADYSFRKSSFQLPSCSLKIKETKTETCFYLFR
;
A
#
# COMPACT_ATOMS: atom_id res chain seq x y z
N MET A 1 -15.20 -23.11 -4.06
CA MET A 1 -15.54 -21.68 -4.20
C MET A 1 -15.46 -20.90 -2.88
N ARG A 2 -16.20 -21.25 -1.82
CA ARG A 2 -16.19 -20.50 -0.54
C ARG A 2 -14.83 -20.39 0.16
N ILE A 3 -14.00 -21.44 0.14
CA ILE A 3 -12.67 -21.43 0.80
C ILE A 3 -11.68 -20.54 0.04
N PHE A 4 -11.72 -20.57 -1.29
CA PHE A 4 -10.86 -19.74 -2.14
C PHE A 4 -11.13 -18.25 -1.93
N MET A 5 -12.39 -17.81 -1.94
CA MET A 5 -12.75 -16.42 -1.65
C MET A 5 -12.37 -16.00 -0.22
N ARG A 6 -12.50 -16.91 0.76
CA ARG A 6 -12.09 -16.63 2.14
C ARG A 6 -10.57 -16.40 2.25
N ASN A 7 -9.77 -17.22 1.57
CA ASN A 7 -8.31 -17.07 1.55
C ASN A 7 -7.88 -15.76 0.85
N GLN A 8 -8.57 -15.38 -0.23
CA GLN A 8 -8.30 -14.11 -0.91
C GLN A 8 -8.64 -12.90 -0.04
N ASN A 9 -9.77 -12.91 0.66
CA ASN A 9 -10.10 -11.85 1.62
C ASN A 9 -9.04 -11.72 2.71
N THR A 10 -8.58 -12.84 3.29
CA THR A 10 -7.50 -12.81 4.30
C THR A 10 -6.18 -12.27 3.73
N LYS A 11 -5.84 -12.59 2.48
CA LYS A 11 -4.68 -12.01 1.78
C LYS A 11 -4.83 -10.48 1.68
N PHE A 12 -5.97 -9.98 1.21
CA PHE A 12 -6.20 -8.55 1.05
C PHE A 12 -6.22 -7.79 2.38
N ASP A 13 -6.89 -8.34 3.39
CA ASP A 13 -6.86 -7.78 4.75
C ASP A 13 -5.42 -7.62 5.25
N THR A 14 -4.59 -8.65 5.05
CA THR A 14 -3.18 -8.66 5.46
C THR A 14 -2.35 -7.62 4.69
N LEU A 15 -2.50 -7.53 3.36
CA LEU A 15 -1.78 -6.54 2.55
C LEU A 15 -2.18 -5.11 2.89
N LEU A 16 -3.48 -4.87 3.06
CA LEU A 16 -3.99 -3.57 3.52
C LEU A 16 -3.44 -3.24 4.91
N GLU A 17 -3.38 -4.22 5.82
CA GLU A 17 -2.78 -4.06 7.14
C GLU A 17 -1.30 -3.66 7.08
N HIS A 18 -0.51 -4.34 6.26
CA HIS A 18 0.87 -3.94 6.03
C HIS A 18 0.96 -2.50 5.54
N ALA A 19 0.16 -2.11 4.55
CA ALA A 19 0.19 -0.78 3.96
C ALA A 19 -0.21 0.32 4.96
N TRP A 20 -1.36 0.21 5.63
CA TRP A 20 -1.81 1.27 6.53
C TRP A 20 -0.98 1.34 7.82
N SER A 21 -0.44 0.22 8.29
CA SER A 21 0.43 0.19 9.48
C SER A 21 1.82 0.79 9.22
N THR A 22 2.15 1.13 7.97
CA THR A 22 3.34 1.95 7.68
C THR A 22 3.12 3.43 7.99
N LEU A 23 1.88 3.92 7.91
CA LEU A 23 1.59 5.35 8.00
C LEU A 23 2.00 5.92 9.35
N GLY A 24 2.79 6.99 9.31
CA GLY A 24 3.38 7.69 10.46
C GLY A 24 4.49 6.93 11.17
N GLN A 25 5.00 5.83 10.62
CA GLN A 25 6.22 5.17 11.11
C GLN A 25 7.46 5.86 10.54
N SER A 26 8.54 5.88 11.31
CA SER A 26 9.82 6.39 10.82
C SER A 26 10.46 5.41 9.83
N GLU A 27 11.35 5.92 8.98
CA GLU A 27 12.13 5.09 8.05
C GLU A 27 12.89 3.95 8.75
N ASN A 28 13.49 4.24 9.92
CA ASN A 28 14.24 3.24 10.69
C ASN A 28 13.34 2.15 11.24
N ASP A 29 12.15 2.50 11.76
CA ASP A 29 11.19 1.52 12.27
C ASP A 29 10.70 0.61 11.14
N LEU A 30 10.50 1.16 9.93
CA LEU A 30 10.07 0.39 8.77
C LEU A 30 11.16 -0.56 8.26
N LYS A 31 12.43 -0.12 8.24
CA LYS A 31 13.57 -0.99 7.90
C LYS A 31 13.67 -2.18 8.86
N GLU A 32 13.49 -1.94 10.16
CA GLU A 32 13.50 -3.03 11.15
C GLU A 32 12.27 -3.94 11.01
N LYS A 33 11.07 -3.36 10.83
CA LYS A 33 9.82 -4.11 10.64
C LYS A 33 9.88 -5.06 9.45
N TYR A 34 10.53 -4.65 8.37
CA TYR A 34 10.60 -5.41 7.12
C TYR A 34 11.97 -6.06 6.85
N LYS A 35 12.83 -6.19 7.88
CA LYS A 35 14.18 -6.76 7.72
C LYS A 35 14.24 -8.17 7.15
N ASP A 36 13.16 -8.94 7.34
CA ASP A 36 13.05 -10.34 6.89
C ASP A 36 12.35 -10.46 5.51
N TYR A 37 12.04 -9.33 4.87
CA TYR A 37 11.45 -9.25 3.53
C TYR A 37 12.47 -8.73 2.51
N PRO A 38 12.29 -9.02 1.21
CA PRO A 38 13.01 -8.30 0.17
C PRO A 38 12.65 -6.81 0.22
N VAL A 39 13.66 -5.97 0.44
CA VAL A 39 13.51 -4.51 0.53
C VAL A 39 14.42 -3.82 -0.48
N CYS A 40 13.87 -2.86 -1.22
CA CYS A 40 14.62 -1.91 -2.04
C CYS A 40 14.58 -0.53 -1.36
N LEU A 41 15.73 0.13 -1.31
CA LEU A 41 15.85 1.50 -0.81
C LEU A 41 16.22 2.39 -1.99
N MET A 42 15.41 3.42 -2.24
CA MET A 42 15.66 4.39 -3.29
C MET A 42 15.79 5.79 -2.70
N GLU A 43 16.72 6.55 -3.23
CA GLU A 43 16.92 7.96 -2.90
C GLU A 43 16.78 8.78 -4.18
N TYR A 44 15.93 9.80 -4.13
CA TYR A 44 15.74 10.77 -5.20
C TYR A 44 16.36 12.10 -4.80
N ILE A 45 17.32 12.57 -5.59
CA ILE A 45 18.06 13.81 -5.31
C ILE A 45 17.79 14.81 -6.43
N GLU A 46 17.01 15.86 -6.14
CA GLU A 46 16.80 16.98 -7.08
C GLU A 46 17.08 18.33 -6.40
N LYS A 47 18.07 19.06 -6.91
CA LYS A 47 18.38 20.45 -6.49
C LYS A 47 18.50 20.63 -4.96
N GLY A 48 19.02 19.62 -4.27
CA GLY A 48 19.19 19.62 -2.81
C GLY A 48 17.98 19.12 -2.02
N VAL A 49 16.89 18.71 -2.69
CA VAL A 49 15.82 17.88 -2.11
C VAL A 49 16.28 16.42 -2.16
N HIS A 50 16.12 15.72 -1.05
CA HIS A 50 16.42 14.30 -0.89
C HIS A 50 15.15 13.59 -0.43
N ASP A 51 14.51 12.88 -1.36
CA ASP A 51 13.35 12.05 -1.03
C ASP A 51 13.80 10.59 -0.91
N HIS A 52 13.19 9.87 0.03
CA HIS A 52 13.48 8.47 0.26
C HIS A 52 12.24 7.66 -0.08
N ILE A 53 12.44 6.47 -0.62
CA ILE A 53 11.39 5.48 -0.85
C ILE A 53 11.89 4.14 -0.34
N ILE A 54 11.04 3.45 0.41
CA ILE A 54 11.22 2.03 0.74
C ILE A 54 10.21 1.23 -0.06
N GLU A 55 10.67 0.25 -0.82
CA GLU A 55 9.80 -0.77 -1.41
C GLU A 55 9.99 -2.10 -0.71
N VAL A 56 8.88 -2.72 -0.33
CA VAL A 56 8.84 -4.03 0.32
C VAL A 56 8.07 -4.97 -0.58
N ARG A 57 8.69 -6.09 -0.95
CA ARG A 57 8.07 -7.10 -1.82
C ARG A 57 7.53 -8.26 -1.00
N PHE A 58 6.31 -8.68 -1.31
CA PHE A 58 5.58 -9.78 -0.69
C PHE A 58 5.46 -10.92 -1.69
N ASP A 59 6.52 -11.73 -1.80
CA ASP A 59 6.67 -12.73 -2.86
C ASP A 59 5.57 -13.81 -2.86
N ASN A 60 5.00 -14.14 -1.69
CA ASN A 60 3.91 -15.12 -1.61
C ASN A 60 2.56 -14.52 -2.00
N GLU A 61 2.43 -13.21 -1.86
CA GLU A 61 1.22 -12.44 -2.11
C GLU A 61 1.25 -11.74 -3.48
N ASN A 62 2.32 -11.86 -4.27
CA ASN A 62 2.50 -11.19 -5.57
C ASN A 62 2.16 -9.69 -5.49
N ALA A 63 2.71 -9.03 -4.48
CA ALA A 63 2.41 -7.64 -4.17
C ALA A 63 3.67 -6.88 -3.74
N THR A 64 3.65 -5.58 -3.96
CA THR A 64 4.70 -4.66 -3.51
C THR A 64 4.07 -3.49 -2.79
N ILE A 65 4.66 -3.09 -1.66
CA ILE A 65 4.32 -1.83 -0.98
C ILE A 65 5.47 -0.86 -1.16
N SER A 66 5.19 0.27 -1.80
CA SER A 66 6.09 1.42 -1.85
C SER A 66 5.69 2.44 -0.77
N ILE A 67 6.67 2.97 -0.07
CA ILE A 67 6.49 3.82 1.10
C ILE A 67 7.22 5.14 0.87
N SER A 68 6.51 6.25 0.93
CA SER A 68 7.07 7.61 0.86
C SER A 68 7.18 8.23 2.23
N PHE A 69 8.04 9.23 2.35
CA PHE A 69 8.33 9.93 3.60
C PHE A 69 8.12 11.43 3.46
N ASP A 70 7.64 12.05 4.53
CA ASP A 70 7.58 13.51 4.65
C ASP A 70 8.95 14.10 5.06
N SER A 71 8.99 15.42 5.21
CA SER A 71 10.17 16.15 5.65
C SER A 71 10.64 15.83 7.07
N GLU A 72 9.80 15.19 7.90
CA GLU A 72 10.15 14.72 9.25
C GLU A 72 10.62 13.26 9.25
N ASN A 73 10.80 12.67 8.07
CA ASN A 73 11.18 11.28 7.84
C ASN A 73 10.18 10.26 8.40
N ASN A 74 8.90 10.64 8.45
CA ASN A 74 7.80 9.75 8.78
C ASN A 74 7.04 9.38 7.51
N CYS A 75 6.54 8.16 7.46
CA CYS A 75 5.74 7.72 6.34
C CYS A 75 4.44 8.53 6.24
N ASP A 76 4.25 9.26 5.16
CA ASP A 76 3.06 10.06 4.89
C ASP A 76 2.07 9.35 3.96
N ALA A 77 2.59 8.44 3.14
CA ALA A 77 1.82 7.66 2.20
C ALA A 77 2.41 6.28 1.92
N SER A 78 1.51 5.36 1.59
CA SER A 78 1.82 4.00 1.20
C SER A 78 1.07 3.63 -0.06
N PHE A 79 1.74 2.94 -0.97
CA PHE A 79 1.23 2.54 -2.27
C PHE A 79 1.33 1.03 -2.39
N LEU A 80 0.19 0.36 -2.45
CA LEU A 80 0.11 -1.07 -2.69
C LEU A 80 -0.06 -1.32 -4.20
N PHE A 81 0.80 -2.16 -4.74
CA PHE A 81 0.79 -2.64 -6.12
C PHE A 81 0.57 -4.16 -6.10
N LEU A 82 -0.26 -4.64 -7.01
CA LEU A 82 -0.50 -6.06 -7.23
C LEU A 82 0.05 -6.44 -8.59
N ASP A 83 0.61 -7.63 -8.72
CA ASP A 83 1.31 -8.03 -9.95
C ASP A 83 0.36 -8.39 -11.11
N SER A 84 -0.96 -8.39 -10.89
CA SER A 84 -1.95 -8.69 -11.93
C SER A 84 -3.28 -7.94 -11.78
N THR A 85 -3.86 -7.57 -12.92
CA THR A 85 -5.18 -6.92 -12.99
C THR A 85 -6.31 -7.77 -12.43
N GLU A 86 -6.22 -9.11 -12.50
CA GLU A 86 -7.22 -9.98 -11.85
C GLU A 86 -7.22 -9.79 -10.33
N GLU A 87 -6.05 -9.68 -9.71
CA GLU A 87 -5.94 -9.43 -8.27
C GLU A 87 -6.37 -8.00 -7.91
N GLU A 88 -6.11 -7.01 -8.77
CA GLU A 88 -6.62 -5.65 -8.62
C GLU A 88 -8.15 -5.63 -8.53
N GLU A 89 -8.83 -6.26 -9.50
CA GLU A 89 -10.29 -6.35 -9.52
C GLU A 89 -10.85 -7.09 -8.29
N LEU A 90 -10.17 -8.14 -7.84
CA LEU A 90 -10.54 -8.86 -6.62
C LEU A 90 -10.40 -7.98 -5.37
N LEU A 91 -9.33 -7.18 -5.26
CA LEU A 91 -9.16 -6.23 -4.16
C LEU A 91 -10.21 -5.11 -4.22
N ILE A 92 -10.56 -4.62 -5.41
CA ILE A 92 -11.62 -3.61 -5.58
C ILE A 92 -12.96 -4.16 -5.08
N ASN A 93 -13.32 -5.38 -5.48
CA ASN A 93 -14.55 -6.02 -5.00
C ASN A 93 -14.52 -6.23 -3.49
N HIS A 94 -13.39 -6.66 -2.94
CA HIS A 94 -13.20 -6.78 -1.50
C HIS A 94 -13.41 -5.44 -0.77
N LEU A 95 -12.90 -4.32 -1.31
CA LEU A 95 -13.10 -2.99 -0.75
C LEU A 95 -14.55 -2.52 -0.83
N ILE A 96 -15.25 -2.80 -1.94
CA ILE A 96 -16.68 -2.51 -2.11
C ILE A 96 -17.52 -3.23 -1.05
N ASP A 97 -17.16 -4.46 -0.72
CA ASP A 97 -17.88 -5.28 0.26
C ASP A 97 -17.55 -4.91 1.73
N SER A 98 -16.36 -4.34 1.98
CA SER A 98 -15.82 -4.19 3.35
C SER A 98 -15.66 -2.75 3.84
N ALA A 99 -15.71 -1.74 2.95
CA ALA A 99 -15.41 -0.36 3.30
C ALA A 99 -16.40 0.66 2.70
N ASP A 100 -16.65 1.73 3.43
CA ASP A 100 -17.47 2.83 2.94
C ASP A 100 -16.73 3.66 1.89
N TYR A 101 -17.39 3.97 0.78
CA TYR A 101 -16.83 4.86 -0.25
C TYR A 101 -17.30 6.31 -0.07
N SER A 102 -16.35 7.24 0.04
CA SER A 102 -16.62 8.67 0.06
C SER A 102 -16.54 9.26 -1.33
N PHE A 103 -17.70 9.52 -1.96
CA PHE A 103 -17.77 10.17 -3.27
C PHE A 103 -17.16 11.57 -3.30
N ARG A 104 -17.20 12.32 -2.18
CA ARG A 104 -16.59 13.66 -2.10
C ARG A 104 -15.06 13.61 -2.11
N LYS A 105 -14.48 12.59 -1.48
CA LYS A 105 -13.03 12.40 -1.41
C LYS A 105 -12.49 11.51 -2.53
N SER A 106 -13.39 10.85 -3.27
CA SER A 106 -13.09 9.82 -4.26
C SER A 106 -12.23 8.70 -3.68
N SER A 107 -12.57 8.22 -2.47
CA SER A 107 -11.76 7.27 -1.71
C SER A 107 -12.59 6.33 -0.85
N PHE A 108 -12.15 5.09 -0.70
CA PHE A 108 -12.59 4.20 0.38
C PHE A 108 -12.12 4.74 1.73
N GLN A 109 -12.93 4.59 2.76
CA GLN A 109 -12.62 4.95 4.14
C GLN A 109 -12.35 3.67 4.92
N LEU A 110 -11.10 3.48 5.32
CA LEU A 110 -10.67 2.39 6.19
C LEU A 110 -10.63 2.90 7.64
N PRO A 111 -10.61 2.01 8.66
CA PRO A 111 -10.66 2.43 10.06
C PRO A 111 -9.55 3.41 10.49
N SER A 112 -8.39 3.39 9.83
CA SER A 112 -7.21 4.16 10.22
C SER A 112 -6.62 5.03 9.11
N CYS A 113 -7.21 5.04 7.91
CA CYS A 113 -6.72 5.79 6.75
C CYS A 113 -7.79 5.90 5.64
N SER A 114 -7.51 6.72 4.64
CA SER A 114 -8.24 6.73 3.37
C SER A 114 -7.46 5.95 2.32
N LEU A 115 -8.17 5.28 1.41
CA LEU A 115 -7.59 4.57 0.28
C LEU A 115 -8.18 5.09 -1.03
N LYS A 116 -7.31 5.51 -1.95
CA LYS A 116 -7.67 5.87 -3.34
C LYS A 116 -7.09 4.84 -4.29
N ILE A 117 -7.86 4.47 -5.30
CA ILE A 117 -7.33 3.75 -6.45
C ILE A 117 -6.82 4.79 -7.44
N LYS A 118 -5.57 4.66 -7.87
CA LYS A 118 -4.96 5.50 -8.90
C LYS A 118 -4.57 4.61 -10.06
N GLU A 119 -4.95 5.04 -11.26
CA GLU A 119 -4.56 4.40 -12.50
C GLU A 119 -3.58 5.31 -13.22
N THR A 120 -2.43 4.77 -13.62
CA THR A 120 -1.48 5.44 -14.49
C THR A 120 -1.52 4.78 -15.88
N LYS A 121 -0.67 5.23 -16.81
CA LYS A 121 -0.59 4.59 -18.13
C LYS A 121 -0.08 3.15 -18.09
N THR A 122 0.62 2.78 -17.01
CA THR A 122 1.41 1.55 -16.95
C THR A 122 0.99 0.63 -15.80
N GLU A 123 0.30 1.14 -14.79
CA GLU A 123 -0.02 0.41 -13.57
C GLU A 123 -1.19 1.03 -12.80
N THR A 124 -1.91 0.19 -12.06
CA THR A 124 -2.86 0.58 -11.02
C THR A 124 -2.17 0.51 -9.66
N CYS A 125 -2.42 1.47 -8.79
CA CYS A 125 -1.98 1.40 -7.40
C CYS A 125 -3.08 1.80 -6.42
N PHE A 126 -3.02 1.18 -5.25
CA PHE A 126 -3.89 1.47 -4.12
C PHE A 126 -3.12 2.39 -3.18
N TYR A 127 -3.49 3.67 -3.18
CA TYR A 127 -2.84 4.75 -2.46
C TYR A 127 -3.50 4.98 -1.10
N LEU A 128 -2.79 4.69 -0.02
CA LEU A 128 -3.22 4.86 1.37
C LEU A 128 -2.56 6.10 1.98
N PHE A 129 -3.36 6.91 2.68
CA PHE A 129 -2.93 8.15 3.32
C PHE A 129 -3.86 8.52 4.49
N ARG A 130 -3.41 9.40 5.38
CA ARG A 130 -4.22 9.93 6.50
C ARG A 130 -4.92 11.24 6.16
#